data_AF-W9GHP6-F1
#
_entry.id   AF-W9GHP6-F1
#
_cell.length_a   1.000
_cell.length_b   1.000
_cell.length_c   1.000
_cell.angle_alpha   90.00
_cell.angle_beta   90.00
_cell.angle_gamma   90.00
#
_symmetry.space_group_name_H-M   'P 1'
#
loop_
_entity.id
_entity.type
_entity.pdbx_description
1 polymer ?
#
loop_
_entity_poly.entity_id
_entity_poly.type
_entity_poly.pdbx_seq_one_letter_code
_entity_poly.pdbx_strand_id
1 'polypeptide(L)'
;DFRYHLVSIISIFLALAVGIVLGAGPLQSNIGSTLGDQVVSLRNEKQDLNTKLTQSQEQLAAADEYETAITPLLVSGRLTGHGVVLVVLPSAESKLVDTTTTAIADSGAKVRGTVTLSPDWFDPSKATERATAASAAAAELGATTSATGDELLREVLARLAVSEMPVDPTPNRTKALAALSDAGLIDSSVPELAPGDIAVVVSGDYSGTQEAVDSKTKAVVALAQRLQAGSRATVVIGGAPVQAAGQPVTTDAVSAVRSDARASTTISTVDHAREGRGPAVVVLAIEAQLAHHVGHYGTASDAKAIMPQVGQ
;
A
#
# COMPACT_ATOMS: atom_id res chain seq x y z
N ASP A 1 -46.71 -49.82 65.62
CA ASP A 1 -46.58 -49.24 64.27
C ASP A 1 -45.68 -48.01 64.15
N PHE A 2 -45.70 -47.06 65.08
CA PHE A 2 -44.84 -45.86 64.98
C PHE A 2 -43.32 -46.11 64.90
N ARG A 3 -42.82 -47.15 65.58
CA ARG A 3 -41.38 -47.50 65.56
C ARG A 3 -40.89 -47.96 64.20
N TYR A 4 -41.71 -48.68 63.42
CA TYR A 4 -41.32 -49.15 62.09
C TYR A 4 -41.31 -48.01 61.06
N HIS A 5 -42.29 -47.09 61.10
CA HIS A 5 -42.28 -45.91 60.24
C HIS A 5 -41.16 -44.93 60.57
N LEU A 6 -40.85 -44.74 61.86
CA LEU A 6 -39.77 -43.85 62.28
C LEU A 6 -38.39 -44.38 61.87
N VAL A 7 -38.15 -45.70 61.99
CA VAL A 7 -36.90 -46.34 61.54
C VAL A 7 -36.75 -46.28 60.01
N SER A 8 -37.84 -46.43 59.25
CA SER A 8 -37.80 -46.33 57.77
C SER A 8 -37.45 -44.92 57.28
N ILE A 9 -38.05 -43.88 57.87
CA ILE A 9 -37.78 -42.48 57.48
C ILE A 9 -36.34 -42.08 57.80
N ILE A 10 -35.83 -42.46 58.98
CA ILE A 10 -34.42 -42.23 59.35
C ILE A 10 -33.49 -42.95 58.37
N SER A 11 -33.82 -44.19 57.97
CA SER A 11 -33.00 -44.96 57.04
C SER A 11 -32.95 -44.34 55.64
N ILE A 12 -34.07 -43.82 55.14
CA ILE A 12 -34.14 -43.12 53.85
C ILE A 12 -33.33 -41.82 53.89
N PHE A 13 -33.48 -41.01 54.94
CA PHE A 13 -32.71 -39.78 55.10
C PHE A 13 -31.21 -40.06 55.26
N LEU A 14 -30.84 -41.11 55.99
CA LEU A 14 -29.44 -41.52 56.14
C LEU A 14 -28.86 -42.00 54.80
N ALA A 15 -29.60 -42.80 54.04
CA ALA A 15 -29.19 -43.24 52.71
C ALA A 15 -29.02 -42.06 51.73
N LEU A 16 -29.90 -41.05 51.80
CA LEU A 16 -29.80 -39.85 50.97
C LEU A 16 -28.60 -38.97 51.36
N ALA A 17 -28.39 -38.74 52.65
CA ALA A 17 -27.26 -37.96 53.15
C ALA A 17 -25.92 -38.62 52.80
N VAL A 18 -25.81 -39.94 52.99
CA VAL A 18 -24.64 -40.74 52.60
C VAL A 18 -24.47 -40.72 51.07
N GLY A 19 -25.55 -40.88 50.31
CA GLY A 19 -25.52 -40.81 48.85
C GLY A 19 -25.02 -39.47 48.30
N ILE A 20 -25.39 -38.34 48.91
CA ILE A 20 -24.94 -37.00 48.51
C ILE A 20 -23.47 -36.78 48.86
N VAL A 21 -23.05 -37.18 50.07
CA VAL A 21 -21.65 -37.01 50.53
C VAL A 21 -20.69 -37.86 49.69
N LEU A 22 -21.06 -39.10 49.35
CA LEU A 22 -20.26 -39.95 48.47
C LEU A 22 -20.35 -39.55 46.98
N GLY A 23 -21.49 -39.02 46.53
CA GLY A 23 -21.67 -38.58 45.14
C GLY A 23 -20.89 -37.31 44.77
N ALA A 24 -20.67 -36.40 45.72
CA ALA A 24 -19.97 -35.13 45.49
C ALA A 24 -18.45 -35.18 45.74
N GLY A 25 -17.95 -36.17 46.49
CA GLY A 25 -16.54 -36.23 46.94
C GLY A 25 -15.49 -36.39 45.82
N PRO A 26 -15.62 -37.38 44.90
CA PRO A 26 -14.61 -37.60 43.86
C PRO A 26 -14.64 -36.57 42.72
N LEU A 27 -15.79 -35.93 42.47
CA LEU A 27 -15.99 -35.00 41.36
C LEU A 27 -15.41 -33.60 41.64
N GLN A 28 -15.46 -33.11 42.89
CA GLN A 28 -14.89 -31.81 43.23
C GLN A 28 -13.35 -31.81 43.22
N SER A 29 -12.72 -32.92 43.60
CA SER A 29 -11.25 -33.02 43.65
C SER A 29 -10.61 -33.13 42.25
N ASN A 30 -11.25 -33.85 41.32
CA ASN A 30 -10.75 -33.98 39.94
C ASN A 30 -11.01 -32.74 39.07
N ILE A 31 -12.12 -32.02 39.28
CA ILE A 31 -12.42 -30.78 38.52
C ILE A 31 -11.59 -29.60 39.05
N GLY A 32 -11.39 -29.49 40.36
CA GLY A 32 -10.57 -28.41 40.95
C GLY A 32 -9.07 -28.53 40.63
N SER A 33 -8.53 -29.75 40.59
CA SER A 33 -7.14 -30.00 40.20
C SER A 33 -6.90 -29.74 38.71
N THR A 34 -7.78 -30.25 37.82
CA THR A 34 -7.66 -29.99 36.38
C THR A 34 -7.84 -28.52 36.01
N LEU A 35 -8.75 -27.78 36.67
CA LEU A 35 -8.82 -26.32 36.50
C LEU A 35 -7.57 -25.62 37.03
N GLY A 36 -7.04 -26.05 38.18
CA GLY A 36 -5.80 -25.53 38.75
C GLY A 36 -4.61 -25.70 37.79
N ASP A 37 -4.46 -26.89 37.24
CA ASP A 37 -3.40 -27.23 36.28
C ASP A 37 -3.56 -26.45 34.97
N GLN A 38 -4.79 -26.28 34.46
CA GLN A 38 -5.06 -25.43 33.29
C GLN A 38 -4.72 -23.96 33.55
N VAL A 39 -5.05 -23.43 34.73
CA VAL A 39 -4.71 -22.04 35.10
C VAL A 39 -3.19 -21.84 35.22
N VAL A 40 -2.47 -22.81 35.79
CA VAL A 40 -1.00 -22.78 35.86
C VAL A 40 -0.40 -22.87 34.44
N SER A 41 -0.91 -23.75 33.59
CA SER A 41 -0.49 -23.87 32.19
C SER A 41 -0.71 -22.57 31.42
N LEU A 42 -1.90 -21.98 31.52
CA LEU A 42 -2.22 -20.71 30.85
C LEU A 42 -1.37 -19.55 31.37
N ARG A 43 -1.03 -19.52 32.67
CA ARG A 43 -0.12 -18.51 33.22
C ARG A 43 1.30 -18.66 32.66
N ASN A 44 1.80 -19.89 32.59
CA ASN A 44 3.11 -20.18 32.03
C ASN A 44 3.16 -19.87 30.53
N GLU A 45 2.13 -20.25 29.77
CA GLU A 45 2.01 -19.95 28.34
C GLU A 45 1.92 -18.45 28.09
N LYS A 46 1.13 -17.72 28.90
CA LYS A 46 1.11 -16.25 28.84
C LYS A 46 2.49 -15.65 29.12
N GLN A 47 3.22 -16.17 30.12
CA GLN A 47 4.56 -15.68 30.44
C GLN A 47 5.55 -15.97 29.30
N ASP A 48 5.53 -17.16 28.71
CA ASP A 48 6.34 -17.53 27.55
C ASP A 48 6.02 -16.67 26.32
N LEU A 49 4.72 -16.45 26.02
CA LEU A 49 4.28 -15.57 24.95
C LEU A 49 4.73 -14.13 25.16
N ASN A 50 4.66 -13.62 26.40
CA ASN A 50 5.16 -12.29 26.72
C ASN A 50 6.68 -12.20 26.53
N THR A 51 7.45 -13.21 26.96
CA THR A 51 8.90 -13.25 26.76
C THR A 51 9.26 -13.29 25.27
N LYS A 52 8.58 -14.12 24.48
CA LYS A 52 8.76 -14.18 23.01
C LYS A 52 8.38 -12.88 22.33
N LEU A 53 7.31 -12.22 22.79
CA LEU A 53 6.89 -10.91 22.28
C LEU A 53 7.97 -9.86 22.55
N THR A 54 8.48 -9.77 23.77
CA THR A 54 9.56 -8.83 24.12
C THR A 54 10.82 -9.12 23.29
N GLN A 55 11.24 -10.38 23.19
CA GLN A 55 12.41 -10.75 22.38
C GLN A 55 12.22 -10.40 20.89
N SER A 56 11.03 -10.62 20.35
CA SER A 56 10.72 -10.27 18.95
C SER A 56 10.72 -8.76 18.73
N GLN A 57 10.21 -7.99 19.69
CA GLN A 57 10.23 -6.53 19.66
C GLN A 57 11.66 -5.98 19.72
N GLU A 58 12.52 -6.54 20.57
CA GLU A 58 13.94 -6.16 20.65
C GLU A 58 14.69 -6.48 19.35
N GLN A 59 14.44 -7.65 18.74
CA GLN A 59 15.04 -8.02 17.45
C GLN A 59 14.57 -7.10 16.32
N LEU A 60 13.28 -6.74 16.30
CA LEU A 60 12.74 -5.80 15.32
C LEU A 60 13.37 -4.41 15.47
N ALA A 61 13.47 -3.90 16.70
CA ALA A 61 14.10 -2.60 16.97
C ALA A 61 15.58 -2.58 16.53
N ALA A 62 16.33 -3.65 16.79
CA ALA A 62 17.72 -3.76 16.33
C ALA A 62 17.84 -3.85 14.80
N ALA A 63 16.90 -4.53 14.14
CA ALA A 63 16.83 -4.57 12.68
C ALA A 63 16.51 -3.19 12.10
N ASP A 64 15.55 -2.47 12.67
CA ASP A 64 15.17 -1.12 12.26
C ASP A 64 16.34 -0.13 12.41
N GLU A 65 17.09 -0.20 13.51
CA GLU A 65 18.28 0.63 13.74
C GLU A 65 19.37 0.35 12.70
N TYR A 66 19.64 -0.94 12.44
CA TYR A 66 20.59 -1.35 11.41
C TYR A 66 20.17 -0.88 10.01
N GLU A 67 18.90 -1.05 9.65
CA GLU A 67 18.33 -0.59 8.38
C GLU A 67 18.46 0.92 8.20
N THR A 68 18.14 1.68 9.24
CA THR A 68 18.27 3.14 9.24
C THR A 68 19.73 3.55 9.01
N ALA A 69 20.69 2.83 9.61
CA ALA A 69 22.11 3.11 9.46
C ALA A 69 22.65 2.78 8.05
N ILE A 70 22.17 1.70 7.40
CA ILE A 70 22.68 1.29 6.08
C ILE A 70 21.93 1.93 4.92
N THR A 71 20.69 2.36 5.10
CA THR A 71 19.83 2.86 4.01
C THR A 71 20.51 3.98 3.19
N PRO A 72 21.11 5.01 3.81
CA PRO A 72 21.81 6.05 3.04
C PRO A 72 22.95 5.49 2.19
N LEU A 73 23.72 4.52 2.71
CA LEU A 73 24.80 3.85 1.96
C LEU A 73 24.26 3.02 0.79
N LEU A 74 23.06 2.46 0.95
CA LEU A 74 22.40 1.69 -0.09
C LEU A 74 21.84 2.57 -1.18
N VAL A 75 21.26 3.73 -0.90
CA VAL A 75 20.57 4.53 -1.93
C VAL A 75 21.44 5.60 -2.56
N SER A 76 22.45 6.11 -1.85
CA SER A 76 23.19 7.29 -2.25
C SER A 76 23.85 7.16 -3.63
N GLY A 77 23.62 8.16 -4.47
CA GLY A 77 24.21 8.27 -5.79
C GLY A 77 23.56 7.44 -6.89
N ARG A 78 22.67 6.48 -6.56
CA ARG A 78 22.12 5.51 -7.52
C ARG A 78 21.29 6.12 -8.65
N LEU A 79 20.56 7.20 -8.37
CA LEU A 79 19.70 7.85 -9.37
C LEU A 79 20.26 9.22 -9.80
N THR A 80 21.57 9.42 -9.65
CA THR A 80 22.23 10.67 -10.06
C THR A 80 22.02 10.95 -11.54
N GLY A 81 21.62 12.18 -11.86
CA GLY A 81 21.37 12.61 -13.23
C GLY A 81 19.93 12.40 -13.71
N HIS A 82 19.09 11.69 -12.95
CA HIS A 82 17.70 11.46 -13.27
C HIS A 82 16.76 12.50 -12.64
N GLY A 83 15.63 12.75 -13.32
CA GLY A 83 14.54 13.59 -12.85
C GLY A 83 13.31 12.74 -12.54
N VAL A 84 12.76 12.85 -11.34
CA VAL A 84 11.59 12.06 -10.93
C VAL A 84 10.38 12.96 -10.75
N VAL A 85 9.24 12.55 -11.31
CA VAL A 85 7.93 13.13 -11.00
C VAL A 85 7.10 12.12 -10.22
N LEU A 86 6.53 12.56 -9.10
CA LEU A 86 5.60 11.75 -8.31
C LEU A 86 4.18 12.03 -8.80
N VAL A 87 3.44 10.99 -9.17
CA VAL A 87 2.02 11.07 -9.52
C VAL A 87 1.23 10.41 -8.39
N VAL A 88 0.56 11.23 -7.59
CA VAL A 88 -0.07 10.80 -6.34
C VAL A 88 -1.56 10.57 -6.58
N LEU A 89 -2.03 9.34 -6.38
CA LEU A 89 -3.45 9.03 -6.50
C LEU A 89 -4.24 9.59 -5.31
N PRO A 90 -5.57 9.81 -5.44
CA PRO A 90 -6.36 10.44 -4.38
C PRO A 90 -6.39 9.65 -3.05
N SER A 91 -6.11 8.34 -3.10
CA SER A 91 -6.04 7.46 -1.93
C SER A 91 -4.67 7.42 -1.25
N ALA A 92 -3.65 8.06 -1.82
CA ALA A 92 -2.30 7.98 -1.30
C ALA A 92 -2.15 8.72 0.03
N GLU A 93 -1.38 8.12 0.93
CA GLU A 93 -1.06 8.71 2.23
C GLU A 93 0.07 9.73 2.11
N SER A 94 -0.07 10.89 2.75
CA SER A 94 0.97 11.94 2.75
C SER A 94 2.33 11.43 3.24
N LYS A 95 2.35 10.63 4.32
CA LYS A 95 3.58 10.05 4.87
C LYS A 95 4.33 9.20 3.84
N LEU A 96 3.61 8.44 3.00
CA LEU A 96 4.23 7.63 1.94
C LEU A 96 4.86 8.53 0.88
N VAL A 97 4.17 9.61 0.48
CA VAL A 97 4.69 10.60 -0.47
C VAL A 97 5.96 11.27 0.08
N ASP A 98 5.94 11.73 1.34
CA ASP A 98 7.07 12.43 1.98
C ASP A 98 8.30 11.52 2.11
N THR A 99 8.09 10.28 2.58
CA THR A 99 9.18 9.32 2.78
C THR A 99 9.79 8.91 1.44
N THR A 100 8.96 8.71 0.42
CA THR A 100 9.42 8.40 -0.95
C THR A 100 10.19 9.57 -1.56
N THR A 101 9.69 10.80 -1.39
CA THR A 101 10.34 12.02 -1.89
C THR A 101 11.73 12.18 -1.28
N THR A 102 11.86 11.96 0.03
CA THR A 102 13.14 11.98 0.75
C THR A 102 14.10 10.92 0.22
N ALA A 103 13.65 9.66 0.10
CA ALA A 103 14.51 8.58 -0.39
C ALA A 103 15.00 8.80 -1.83
N ILE A 104 14.14 9.35 -2.70
CA ILE A 104 14.53 9.74 -4.06
C ILE A 104 15.58 10.85 -4.02
N ALA A 105 15.41 11.87 -3.18
CA ALA A 105 16.39 12.94 -3.03
C ALA A 105 17.74 12.42 -2.50
N ASP A 106 17.72 11.54 -1.50
CA ASP A 106 18.91 10.92 -0.91
C ASP A 106 19.69 10.06 -1.93
N SER A 107 18.99 9.51 -2.93
CA SER A 107 19.61 8.75 -4.02
C SER A 107 20.35 9.61 -5.07
N GLY A 108 20.26 10.94 -4.96
CA GLY A 108 20.89 11.89 -5.89
C GLY A 108 20.01 12.27 -7.09
N ALA A 109 18.79 11.75 -7.19
CA ALA A 109 17.82 12.18 -8.19
C ALA A 109 17.23 13.55 -7.87
N LYS A 110 16.81 14.28 -8.92
CA LYS A 110 16.09 15.54 -8.78
C LYS A 110 14.59 15.28 -8.81
N VAL A 111 13.91 15.50 -7.68
CA VAL A 111 12.44 15.54 -7.66
C VAL A 111 11.98 16.79 -8.41
N ARG A 112 11.39 16.61 -9.60
CA ARG A 112 10.93 17.70 -10.47
C ARG A 112 9.62 18.30 -9.98
N GLY A 113 8.80 17.48 -9.33
CA GLY A 113 7.55 17.89 -8.72
C GLY A 113 6.68 16.68 -8.39
N THR A 114 5.71 16.95 -7.53
CA THR A 114 4.61 16.06 -7.18
C THR A 114 3.32 16.60 -7.78
N VAL A 115 2.60 15.74 -8.50
CA VAL A 115 1.27 15.98 -9.08
C VAL A 115 0.26 15.07 -8.39
N THR A 116 -0.62 15.65 -7.60
CA THR A 116 -1.68 14.94 -6.88
C THR A 116 -2.96 14.96 -7.69
N LEU A 117 -3.52 13.79 -7.97
CA LEU A 117 -4.81 13.68 -8.65
C LEU A 117 -5.95 13.85 -7.65
N SER A 118 -6.94 14.63 -8.05
CA SER A 118 -8.19 14.82 -7.32
C SER A 118 -9.14 13.62 -7.52
N PRO A 119 -10.07 13.33 -6.60
CA PRO A 119 -11.14 12.36 -6.83
C PRO A 119 -11.92 12.58 -8.15
N ASP A 120 -12.10 13.84 -8.54
CA ASP A 120 -12.78 14.24 -9.78
C ASP A 120 -12.12 13.69 -11.05
N TRP A 121 -10.81 13.37 -10.98
CA TRP A 121 -10.08 12.67 -12.04
C TRP A 121 -10.72 11.33 -12.40
N PHE A 122 -11.35 10.65 -11.43
CA PHE A 122 -11.92 9.31 -11.59
C PHE A 122 -13.46 9.31 -11.56
N ASP A 123 -14.11 10.44 -11.30
CA ASP A 123 -15.57 10.51 -11.12
C ASP A 123 -16.32 10.50 -12.47
N PRO A 124 -17.07 9.45 -12.83
CA PRO A 124 -17.79 9.39 -14.11
C PRO A 124 -18.72 10.58 -14.38
N SER A 125 -19.24 11.25 -13.34
CA SER A 125 -20.10 12.43 -13.48
C SER A 125 -19.36 13.67 -14.04
N LYS A 126 -18.02 13.71 -13.90
CA LYS A 126 -17.14 14.78 -14.37
C LYS A 126 -16.54 14.56 -15.75
N ALA A 127 -17.03 13.58 -16.51
CA ALA A 127 -16.43 13.17 -17.78
C ALA A 127 -16.33 14.31 -18.81
N THR A 128 -17.34 15.19 -18.86
CA THR A 128 -17.36 16.34 -19.78
C THR A 128 -16.34 17.40 -19.39
N GLU A 129 -16.25 17.72 -18.10
CA GLU A 129 -15.28 18.66 -17.54
C GLU A 129 -13.85 18.16 -17.74
N ARG A 130 -13.62 16.86 -17.49
CA ARG A 130 -12.33 16.20 -17.77
C ARG A 130 -11.95 16.28 -19.24
N ALA A 131 -12.87 15.96 -20.15
CA ALA A 131 -12.61 16.03 -21.59
C ALA A 131 -12.31 17.47 -22.05
N THR A 132 -12.99 18.46 -21.47
CA THR A 132 -12.80 19.88 -21.76
C THR A 132 -11.42 20.36 -21.27
N ALA A 133 -11.06 20.05 -20.02
CA ALA A 133 -9.76 20.38 -19.45
C ALA A 133 -8.62 19.71 -20.22
N ALA A 134 -8.78 18.43 -20.58
CA ALA A 134 -7.81 17.70 -21.39
C ALA A 134 -7.61 18.36 -22.77
N SER A 135 -8.70 18.79 -23.42
CA SER A 135 -8.63 19.45 -24.73
C SER A 135 -7.93 20.81 -24.65
N ALA A 136 -8.25 21.61 -23.61
CA ALA A 136 -7.60 22.90 -23.38
C ALA A 136 -6.09 22.74 -23.13
N ALA A 137 -5.72 21.80 -22.25
CA ALA A 137 -4.32 21.52 -21.95
C ALA A 137 -3.57 20.93 -23.17
N ALA A 138 -4.20 20.06 -23.96
CA ALA A 138 -3.63 19.53 -25.19
C ALA A 138 -3.36 20.64 -26.23
N ALA A 139 -4.25 21.62 -26.35
CA ALA A 139 -4.09 22.77 -27.24
C ALA A 139 -2.89 23.63 -26.84
N GLU A 140 -2.71 23.90 -25.54
CA GLU A 140 -1.54 24.61 -25.02
C GLU A 140 -0.22 23.87 -25.34
N LEU A 141 -0.23 22.54 -25.21
CA LEU A 141 0.93 21.69 -25.56
C LEU A 141 1.19 21.56 -27.07
N GLY A 142 0.29 22.07 -27.93
CA GLY A 142 0.36 21.83 -29.37
C GLY A 142 0.30 20.34 -29.72
N ALA A 143 -0.41 19.55 -28.90
CA ALA A 143 -0.45 18.11 -29.05
C ALA A 143 -1.29 17.72 -30.28
N THR A 144 -0.64 17.13 -31.28
CA THR A 144 -1.33 16.46 -32.39
C THR A 144 -1.66 15.02 -31.97
N THR A 145 -2.91 14.78 -31.58
CA THR A 145 -3.39 13.45 -31.16
C THR A 145 -4.84 13.25 -31.59
N SER A 146 -5.20 11.99 -31.88
CA SER A 146 -6.58 11.59 -32.12
C SER A 146 -7.29 11.14 -30.83
N ALA A 147 -6.57 11.08 -29.70
CA ALA A 147 -7.14 10.71 -28.41
C ALA A 147 -8.20 11.73 -27.97
N THR A 148 -9.23 11.25 -27.29
CA THR A 148 -10.32 12.09 -26.76
C THR A 148 -10.70 11.66 -25.35
N GLY A 149 -11.45 12.50 -24.63
CA GLY A 149 -11.94 12.20 -23.29
C GLY A 149 -10.84 11.78 -22.32
N ASP A 150 -11.06 10.69 -21.59
CA ASP A 150 -10.12 10.19 -20.59
C ASP A 150 -8.80 9.69 -21.18
N GLU A 151 -8.77 9.28 -22.45
CA GLU A 151 -7.53 8.90 -23.14
C GLU A 151 -6.65 10.13 -23.36
N LEU A 152 -7.24 11.21 -23.85
CA LEU A 152 -6.54 12.50 -24.02
C LEU A 152 -6.05 13.03 -22.67
N LEU A 153 -6.88 12.93 -21.63
CA LEU A 153 -6.53 13.39 -20.29
C LEU A 153 -5.28 12.68 -19.76
N ARG A 154 -5.22 11.34 -19.86
CA ARG A 154 -4.03 10.57 -19.47
C ARG A 154 -2.82 10.91 -20.32
N GLU A 155 -3.01 11.12 -21.63
CA GLU A 155 -1.94 11.51 -22.53
C GLU A 155 -1.34 12.87 -22.17
N VAL A 156 -2.17 13.87 -21.91
CA VAL A 156 -1.74 15.21 -21.50
C VAL A 156 -0.96 15.15 -20.20
N LEU A 157 -1.49 14.47 -19.17
CA LEU A 157 -0.80 14.33 -17.89
C LEU A 157 0.55 13.63 -18.07
N ALA A 158 0.62 12.57 -18.88
CA ALA A 158 1.89 11.90 -19.14
C ALA A 158 2.89 12.81 -19.86
N ARG A 159 2.47 13.60 -20.85
CA ARG A 159 3.34 14.59 -21.52
C ARG A 159 3.83 15.68 -20.57
N LEU A 160 3.02 16.04 -19.57
CA LEU A 160 3.40 17.00 -18.53
C LEU A 160 4.37 16.37 -17.51
N ALA A 161 4.11 15.14 -17.08
CA ALA A 161 4.87 14.49 -16.01
C ALA A 161 6.19 13.88 -16.48
N VAL A 162 6.24 13.28 -17.67
CA VAL A 162 7.39 12.48 -18.09
C VAL A 162 7.86 12.73 -19.53
N SER A 163 9.16 12.52 -19.74
CA SER A 163 9.82 12.56 -21.04
C SER A 163 11.12 11.77 -20.99
N GLU A 164 11.38 10.93 -22.00
CA GLU A 164 12.67 10.22 -22.13
C GLU A 164 13.86 11.16 -22.38
N MET A 165 13.58 12.34 -22.93
CA MET A 165 14.58 13.38 -23.19
C MET A 165 14.39 14.55 -22.22
N PRO A 166 15.46 15.24 -21.82
CA PRO A 166 15.35 16.48 -21.07
C PRO A 166 14.52 17.50 -21.85
N VAL A 167 13.48 18.04 -21.22
CA VAL A 167 12.64 19.11 -21.76
C VAL A 167 12.58 20.23 -20.73
N ASP A 168 12.84 21.44 -21.16
CA ASP A 168 12.72 22.61 -20.29
C ASP A 168 11.25 22.97 -20.04
N PRO A 169 10.93 23.55 -18.86
CA PRO A 169 9.64 24.20 -18.66
C PRO A 169 9.40 25.25 -19.74
N THR A 170 8.19 25.29 -20.28
CA THR A 170 7.77 26.32 -21.23
C THR A 170 6.48 26.96 -20.75
N PRO A 171 6.20 28.24 -21.10
CA PRO A 171 4.96 28.89 -20.72
C PRO A 171 3.70 28.10 -21.13
N ASN A 172 3.76 27.41 -22.27
CA ASN A 172 2.69 26.55 -22.76
C ASN A 172 2.45 25.34 -21.86
N ARG A 173 3.52 24.69 -21.37
CA ARG A 173 3.40 23.59 -20.40
C ARG A 173 2.82 24.07 -19.07
N THR A 174 3.25 25.25 -18.60
CA THR A 174 2.70 25.88 -17.40
C THR A 174 1.21 26.15 -17.53
N LYS A 175 0.76 26.68 -18.68
CA LYS A 175 -0.68 26.88 -18.96
C LYS A 175 -1.45 25.57 -19.06
N ALA A 176 -0.87 24.55 -19.70
CA ALA A 176 -1.50 23.24 -19.78
C ALA A 176 -1.68 22.59 -18.40
N LEU A 177 -0.68 22.72 -17.53
CA LEU A 177 -0.75 22.26 -16.14
C LEU A 177 -1.81 23.06 -15.36
N ALA A 178 -1.83 24.38 -15.51
CA ALA A 178 -2.84 25.26 -14.91
C ALA A 178 -4.26 24.90 -15.36
N ALA A 179 -4.48 24.58 -16.64
CA ALA A 179 -5.80 24.19 -17.14
C ALA A 179 -6.35 22.92 -16.45
N LEU A 180 -5.48 21.96 -16.08
CA LEU A 180 -5.88 20.80 -15.30
C LEU A 180 -6.13 21.15 -13.82
N SER A 181 -5.32 22.05 -13.26
CA SER A 181 -5.43 22.52 -11.87
C SER A 181 -6.70 23.37 -11.66
N ASP A 182 -6.99 24.30 -12.57
CA ASP A 182 -8.16 25.19 -12.54
C ASP A 182 -9.47 24.40 -12.71
N ALA A 183 -9.41 23.27 -13.42
CA ALA A 183 -10.51 22.31 -13.52
C ALA A 183 -10.69 21.45 -12.25
N GLY A 184 -9.82 21.59 -11.24
CA GLY A 184 -9.87 20.83 -9.99
C GLY A 184 -9.47 19.35 -10.15
N LEU A 185 -8.79 18.99 -11.24
CA LEU A 185 -8.44 17.59 -11.54
C LEU A 185 -7.10 17.19 -10.93
N ILE A 186 -6.19 18.15 -10.76
CA ILE A 186 -4.87 17.93 -10.16
C ILE A 186 -4.51 19.07 -9.21
N ASP A 187 -3.57 18.79 -8.32
CA ASP A 187 -2.81 19.78 -7.56
C ASP A 187 -1.32 19.54 -7.83
N SER A 188 -0.56 20.61 -8.11
CA SER A 188 0.86 20.52 -8.42
C SER A 188 1.66 21.26 -7.36
N SER A 189 2.63 20.57 -6.77
CA SER A 189 3.59 21.15 -5.81
C SER A 189 4.46 22.26 -6.39
N VAL A 190 4.57 22.35 -7.72
CA VAL A 190 5.32 23.39 -8.44
C VAL A 190 4.46 24.04 -9.51
N PRO A 191 4.57 25.38 -9.71
CA PRO A 191 3.85 26.07 -10.77
C PRO A 191 4.38 25.69 -12.16
N GLU A 192 5.68 25.41 -12.27
CA GLU A 192 6.35 25.05 -13.51
C GLU A 192 6.93 23.64 -13.40
N LEU A 193 6.24 22.66 -14.00
CA LEU A 193 6.65 21.26 -13.97
C LEU A 193 7.52 20.91 -15.19
N ALA A 194 8.82 20.77 -14.96
CA ALA A 194 9.70 20.05 -15.89
C ALA A 194 9.35 18.55 -15.84
N PRO A 195 9.26 17.86 -16.98
CA PRO A 195 9.03 16.42 -16.98
C PRO A 195 10.25 15.69 -16.41
N GLY A 196 9.99 14.61 -15.68
CA GLY A 196 11.00 13.65 -15.25
C GLY A 196 11.22 12.57 -16.31
N ASP A 197 12.38 11.93 -16.32
CA ASP A 197 12.57 10.70 -17.09
C ASP A 197 12.07 9.46 -16.33
N ILE A 198 11.68 9.64 -15.05
CA ILE A 198 11.11 8.62 -14.18
C ILE A 198 9.77 9.11 -13.64
N ALA A 199 8.76 8.24 -13.63
CA ALA A 199 7.51 8.44 -12.90
C ALA A 199 7.41 7.48 -11.71
N VAL A 200 7.01 8.00 -10.55
CA VAL A 200 6.61 7.18 -9.40
C VAL A 200 5.14 7.42 -9.13
N VAL A 201 4.31 6.39 -9.34
CA VAL A 201 2.88 6.46 -9.05
C VAL A 201 2.66 6.03 -7.61
N VAL A 202 2.15 6.92 -6.77
CA VAL A 202 1.92 6.65 -5.35
C VAL A 202 0.43 6.35 -5.14
N SER A 203 0.13 5.20 -4.54
CA SER A 203 -1.23 4.74 -4.26
C SER A 203 -1.40 4.40 -2.79
N GLY A 204 -2.58 4.69 -2.25
CA GLY A 204 -3.12 3.96 -1.11
C GLY A 204 -4.30 3.09 -1.55
N ASP A 205 -4.90 2.38 -0.60
CA ASP A 205 -6.04 1.51 -0.85
C ASP A 205 -7.27 2.30 -1.31
N TYR A 206 -8.01 1.73 -2.27
CA TYR A 206 -9.33 2.21 -2.64
C TYR A 206 -10.34 1.07 -2.58
N SER A 207 -11.53 1.42 -2.10
CA SER A 207 -12.61 0.47 -1.83
C SER A 207 -13.94 1.01 -2.34
N GLY A 208 -14.89 0.12 -2.60
CA GLY A 208 -16.22 0.48 -3.07
C GLY A 208 -16.97 -0.72 -3.63
N THR A 209 -17.98 -0.48 -4.47
CA THR A 209 -18.64 -1.55 -5.23
C THR A 209 -17.66 -2.19 -6.22
N GLN A 210 -17.95 -3.43 -6.64
CA GLN A 210 -17.12 -4.13 -7.61
C GLN A 210 -16.94 -3.30 -8.90
N GLU A 211 -18.03 -2.73 -9.43
CA GLU A 211 -18.01 -1.95 -10.66
C GLU A 211 -17.17 -0.67 -10.53
N ALA A 212 -17.26 0.01 -9.38
CA ALA A 212 -16.50 1.23 -9.12
C ALA A 212 -14.99 0.93 -8.98
N VAL A 213 -14.67 -0.14 -8.25
CA VAL A 213 -13.28 -0.61 -8.10
C VAL A 213 -12.72 -1.04 -9.45
N ASP A 214 -13.42 -1.88 -10.22
CA ASP A 214 -12.97 -2.35 -11.54
C ASP A 214 -12.71 -1.18 -12.51
N SER A 215 -13.62 -0.20 -12.53
CA SER A 215 -13.47 1.01 -13.36
C SER A 215 -12.23 1.81 -12.95
N LYS A 216 -12.05 2.04 -11.64
CA LYS A 216 -10.88 2.77 -11.12
C LYS A 216 -9.58 2.02 -11.37
N THR A 217 -9.55 0.71 -11.15
CA THR A 217 -8.42 -0.17 -11.45
C THR A 217 -7.98 -0.05 -12.92
N LYS A 218 -8.93 -0.14 -13.87
CA LYS A 218 -8.63 0.03 -15.29
C LYS A 218 -8.06 1.42 -15.61
N ALA A 219 -8.64 2.47 -15.03
CA ALA A 219 -8.17 3.84 -15.23
C ALA A 219 -6.75 4.07 -14.68
N VAL A 220 -6.44 3.52 -13.50
CA VAL A 220 -5.11 3.58 -12.87
C VAL A 220 -4.07 2.83 -13.68
N VAL A 221 -4.38 1.60 -14.12
CA VAL A 221 -3.48 0.81 -14.98
C VAL A 221 -3.21 1.53 -16.29
N ALA A 222 -4.24 2.07 -16.94
CA ALA A 222 -4.10 2.82 -18.19
C ALA A 222 -3.24 4.08 -18.01
N LEU A 223 -3.36 4.77 -16.87
CA LEU A 223 -2.49 5.91 -16.54
C LEU A 223 -1.04 5.47 -16.35
N ALA A 224 -0.80 4.42 -15.56
CA ALA A 224 0.55 3.91 -15.31
C ALA A 224 1.23 3.43 -16.60
N GLN A 225 0.51 2.73 -17.47
CA GLN A 225 0.98 2.34 -18.81
C GLN A 225 1.31 3.56 -19.68
N ARG A 226 0.48 4.62 -19.62
CA ARG A 226 0.74 5.83 -20.40
C ARG A 226 1.96 6.60 -19.91
N LEU A 227 2.18 6.64 -18.59
CA LEU A 227 3.41 7.18 -18.00
C LEU A 227 4.63 6.36 -18.43
N GLN A 228 4.56 5.03 -18.35
CA GLN A 228 5.65 4.14 -18.78
C GLN A 228 5.99 4.30 -20.27
N ALA A 229 5.01 4.62 -21.12
CA ALA A 229 5.25 4.83 -22.54
C ALA A 229 6.02 6.13 -22.87
N GLY A 230 6.11 7.07 -21.91
CA GLY A 230 6.82 8.34 -22.07
C GLY A 230 7.99 8.53 -21.10
N SER A 231 8.32 7.51 -20.32
CA SER A 231 9.37 7.52 -19.30
C SER A 231 10.38 6.40 -19.55
N ARG A 232 11.57 6.54 -18.99
CA ARG A 232 12.58 5.48 -18.97
C ARG A 232 12.26 4.43 -17.91
N ALA A 233 11.60 4.84 -16.83
CA ALA A 233 11.08 3.96 -15.79
C ALA A 233 9.81 4.52 -15.15
N THR A 234 8.85 3.63 -14.88
CA THR A 234 7.67 3.89 -14.07
C THR A 234 7.53 2.83 -12.98
N VAL A 235 7.51 3.26 -11.72
CA VAL A 235 7.30 2.37 -10.57
C VAL A 235 5.99 2.75 -9.88
N VAL A 236 5.15 1.76 -9.59
CA VAL A 236 3.93 1.97 -8.78
C VAL A 236 4.18 1.50 -7.36
N ILE A 237 3.93 2.39 -6.40
CA ILE A 237 4.18 2.13 -5.00
C ILE A 237 2.90 2.21 -4.17
N GLY A 238 2.84 1.37 -3.14
CA GLY A 238 1.76 1.30 -2.18
C GLY A 238 2.28 1.10 -0.75
N GLY A 239 1.41 1.36 0.21
CA GLY A 239 1.58 0.86 1.57
C GLY A 239 1.15 -0.60 1.68
N ALA A 240 1.43 -1.24 2.82
CA ALA A 240 0.95 -2.59 3.07
C ALA A 240 -0.58 -2.61 2.97
N PRO A 241 -1.19 -3.53 2.20
CA PRO A 241 -2.61 -3.51 1.94
C PRO A 241 -3.39 -3.71 3.24
N VAL A 242 -4.35 -2.83 3.51
CA VAL A 242 -5.27 -2.94 4.65
C VAL A 242 -6.67 -3.14 4.11
N GLN A 243 -7.27 -4.31 4.38
CA GLN A 243 -8.69 -4.50 4.03
C GLN A 243 -9.56 -3.48 4.76
N ALA A 244 -10.32 -2.69 3.99
CA ALA A 244 -11.23 -1.72 4.56
C ALA A 244 -12.43 -2.44 5.19
N ALA A 245 -12.67 -2.18 6.48
CA ALA A 245 -13.78 -2.81 7.20
C ALA A 245 -15.13 -2.48 6.54
N GLY A 246 -15.92 -3.52 6.27
CA GLY A 246 -17.29 -3.38 5.74
C GLY A 246 -17.40 -3.04 4.26
N GLN A 247 -16.29 -3.05 3.51
CA GLN A 247 -16.32 -2.87 2.05
C GLN A 247 -16.31 -4.22 1.34
N PRO A 248 -17.06 -4.39 0.25
CA PRO A 248 -17.12 -5.67 -0.46
C PRO A 248 -15.82 -5.95 -1.22
N VAL A 249 -15.10 -4.91 -1.62
CA VAL A 249 -13.84 -4.99 -2.37
C VAL A 249 -12.89 -3.87 -1.92
N THR A 250 -11.64 -4.24 -1.66
CA THR A 250 -10.52 -3.31 -1.42
C THR A 250 -9.35 -3.75 -2.30
N THR A 251 -8.71 -2.80 -2.98
CA THR A 251 -7.50 -3.02 -3.78
C THR A 251 -6.67 -1.74 -3.86
N ASP A 252 -5.53 -1.79 -4.52
CA ASP A 252 -4.61 -0.67 -4.71
C ASP A 252 -4.06 -0.64 -6.15
N ALA A 253 -3.22 0.36 -6.47
CA ALA A 253 -2.59 0.44 -7.79
C ALA A 253 -1.54 -0.66 -8.01
N VAL A 254 -0.91 -1.16 -6.93
CA VAL A 254 0.13 -2.20 -7.02
C VAL A 254 -0.48 -3.52 -7.49
N SER A 255 -1.51 -4.00 -6.82
CA SER A 255 -2.28 -5.19 -7.17
C SER A 255 -2.88 -5.08 -8.57
N ALA A 256 -3.40 -3.89 -8.92
CA ALA A 256 -3.93 -3.59 -10.24
C ALA A 256 -2.88 -3.77 -11.36
N VAL A 257 -1.68 -3.23 -11.18
CA VAL A 257 -0.58 -3.39 -12.15
C VAL A 257 -0.09 -4.84 -12.25
N ARG A 258 0.04 -5.53 -11.10
CA ARG A 258 0.47 -6.93 -11.06
C ARG A 258 -0.53 -7.87 -11.77
N SER A 259 -1.82 -7.54 -11.71
CA SER A 259 -2.89 -8.33 -12.33
C SER A 259 -3.06 -8.07 -13.83
N ASP A 260 -2.56 -6.95 -14.35
CA ASP A 260 -2.63 -6.63 -15.78
C ASP A 260 -1.45 -7.25 -16.54
N ALA A 261 -1.75 -8.04 -17.57
CA ALA A 261 -0.75 -8.82 -18.32
C ALA A 261 0.30 -7.96 -19.03
N ARG A 262 -0.04 -6.73 -19.43
CA ARG A 262 0.91 -5.83 -20.10
C ARG A 262 1.68 -5.02 -19.07
N ALA A 263 0.98 -4.40 -18.13
CA ALA A 263 1.57 -3.53 -17.12
C ALA A 263 2.60 -4.28 -16.26
N SER A 264 2.29 -5.50 -15.82
CA SER A 264 3.18 -6.34 -15.02
C SER A 264 4.52 -6.69 -15.70
N THR A 265 4.59 -6.60 -17.04
CA THR A 265 5.84 -6.86 -17.79
C THR A 265 6.66 -5.59 -18.06
N THR A 266 6.08 -4.41 -17.85
CA THR A 266 6.71 -3.12 -18.20
C THR A 266 6.89 -2.18 -17.02
N ILE A 267 6.20 -2.42 -15.90
CA ILE A 267 6.12 -1.51 -14.75
C ILE A 267 6.46 -2.30 -13.48
N SER A 268 7.44 -1.82 -12.73
CA SER A 268 7.77 -2.40 -11.43
C SER A 268 6.81 -1.93 -10.34
N THR A 269 6.68 -2.70 -9.27
CA THR A 269 5.79 -2.35 -8.16
C THR A 269 6.45 -2.58 -6.81
N VAL A 270 6.13 -1.74 -5.81
CA VAL A 270 6.56 -1.91 -4.40
C VAL A 270 5.37 -1.76 -3.45
N ASP A 271 5.03 -2.78 -2.67
CA ASP A 271 3.83 -2.79 -1.79
C ASP A 271 4.07 -2.45 -0.30
N HIS A 272 5.31 -2.23 0.13
CA HIS A 272 5.65 -1.87 1.52
C HIS A 272 6.49 -0.60 1.57
N ALA A 273 6.23 0.34 0.67
CA ALA A 273 7.10 1.50 0.47
C ALA A 273 7.13 2.49 1.66
N ARG A 274 6.18 2.39 2.61
CA ARG A 274 6.03 3.32 3.75
C ARG A 274 6.95 3.00 4.94
N GLU A 275 7.31 1.74 5.13
CA GLU A 275 7.85 1.24 6.41
C GLU A 275 9.24 0.62 6.25
N GLY A 276 10.09 0.80 7.27
CA GLY A 276 11.44 0.23 7.35
C GLY A 276 12.23 0.44 6.06
N ARG A 277 12.59 -0.68 5.41
CA ARG A 277 13.34 -0.77 4.14
C ARG A 277 12.60 -0.24 2.91
N GLY A 278 11.29 -0.05 2.98
CA GLY A 278 10.42 0.27 1.84
C GLY A 278 10.94 1.40 0.93
N PRO A 279 11.33 2.57 1.48
CA PRO A 279 11.82 3.69 0.67
C PRO A 279 13.10 3.36 -0.09
N ALA A 280 14.01 2.58 0.51
CA ALA A 280 15.21 2.10 -0.17
C ALA A 280 14.88 1.14 -1.31
N VAL A 281 13.89 0.25 -1.11
CA VAL A 281 13.40 -0.66 -2.15
C VAL A 281 12.81 0.10 -3.33
N VAL A 282 12.13 1.24 -3.10
CA VAL A 282 11.64 2.09 -4.20
C VAL A 282 12.80 2.59 -5.06
N VAL A 283 13.87 3.12 -4.46
CA VAL A 283 15.06 3.58 -5.19
C VAL A 283 15.69 2.45 -5.99
N LEU A 284 15.88 1.28 -5.38
CA LEU A 284 16.46 0.11 -6.04
C LEU A 284 15.56 -0.42 -7.17
N ALA A 285 14.23 -0.36 -7.01
CA ALA A 285 13.29 -0.79 -8.04
C ALA A 285 13.33 0.14 -9.26
N ILE A 286 13.49 1.44 -9.03
CA ILE A 286 13.70 2.42 -10.10
C ILE A 286 15.02 2.12 -10.83
N GLU A 287 16.12 1.92 -10.11
CA GLU A 287 17.42 1.57 -10.70
C GLU A 287 17.34 0.29 -11.54
N ALA A 288 16.74 -0.77 -11.01
CA ALA A 288 16.55 -2.03 -11.72
C ALA A 288 15.75 -1.83 -13.02
N GLN A 289 14.68 -1.03 -12.96
CA GLN A 289 13.84 -0.78 -14.14
C GLN A 289 14.54 0.10 -15.19
N LEU A 290 15.38 1.05 -14.78
CA LEU A 290 16.26 1.79 -15.70
C LEU A 290 17.25 0.85 -16.39
N ALA A 291 17.66 -0.24 -15.72
CA ALA A 291 18.43 -1.35 -16.30
C ALA A 291 17.55 -2.39 -17.01
N HIS A 292 16.29 -2.08 -17.35
CA HIS A 292 15.32 -2.95 -18.03
C HIS A 292 14.89 -4.20 -17.25
N HIS A 293 15.10 -4.23 -15.93
CA HIS A 293 14.63 -5.30 -15.05
C HIS A 293 13.35 -4.88 -14.34
N VAL A 294 12.21 -5.40 -14.81
CA VAL A 294 10.90 -5.19 -14.19
C VAL A 294 10.67 -6.20 -13.07
N GLY A 295 10.25 -5.74 -11.90
CA GLY A 295 9.99 -6.62 -10.76
C GLY A 295 8.86 -6.15 -9.84
N HIS A 296 8.35 -7.10 -9.06
CA HIS A 296 7.28 -6.86 -8.10
C HIS A 296 7.80 -7.18 -6.71
N TYR A 297 8.11 -6.11 -5.97
CA TYR A 297 8.81 -6.18 -4.70
C TYR A 297 7.86 -5.95 -3.55
N GLY A 298 8.02 -6.73 -2.48
CA GLY A 298 6.97 -6.71 -1.49
C GLY A 298 7.03 -7.71 -0.34
N THR A 299 6.08 -7.52 0.56
CA THR A 299 5.71 -8.49 1.60
C THR A 299 4.35 -9.14 1.33
N ALA A 300 3.56 -8.61 0.37
CA ALA A 300 2.29 -9.21 -0.01
C ALA A 300 2.49 -10.56 -0.71
N SER A 301 1.47 -11.42 -0.66
CA SER A 301 1.55 -12.80 -1.19
C SER A 301 1.80 -12.88 -2.70
N ASP A 302 1.50 -11.82 -3.43
CA ASP A 302 1.69 -11.67 -4.87
C ASP A 302 3.00 -10.95 -5.24
N ALA A 303 3.85 -10.60 -4.26
CA ALA A 303 5.21 -10.12 -4.49
C ALA A 303 6.14 -11.26 -4.92
N LYS A 304 7.03 -10.99 -5.88
CA LYS A 304 7.99 -11.98 -6.41
C LYS A 304 9.29 -12.04 -5.59
N ALA A 305 9.65 -10.94 -4.93
CA ALA A 305 10.83 -10.82 -4.08
C ALA A 305 10.62 -9.70 -3.07
N ILE A 306 11.43 -9.63 -2.01
CA ILE A 306 11.37 -8.52 -1.04
C ILE A 306 12.00 -7.25 -1.63
N MET A 307 13.09 -7.40 -2.38
CA MET A 307 13.83 -6.29 -2.99
C MET A 307 14.55 -6.75 -4.27
N PRO A 308 14.95 -5.81 -5.16
CA PRO A 308 15.84 -6.12 -6.28
C PRO A 308 17.18 -6.69 -5.82
N GLN A 309 17.81 -7.51 -6.66
CA GLN A 309 19.18 -7.96 -6.42
C GLN A 309 20.15 -6.79 -6.67
N VAL A 310 21.02 -6.51 -5.70
CA VAL A 310 22.01 -5.42 -5.80
C VAL A 310 23.29 -5.94 -6.45
N GLY A 311 23.75 -5.33 -7.54
CA GLY A 311 25.04 -5.61 -8.17
C GLY A 311 25.01 -6.45 -9.46
N GLN A 312 23.91 -6.42 -10.22
CA GLN A 312 23.85 -6.93 -11.60
C GLN A 312 24.02 -5.77 -12.60
#